data_AF-A0A6G3XIX7-F1
#
_entry.id   AF-A0A6G3XIX7-F1
#
_cell.length_a   1.000
_cell.length_b   1.000
_cell.length_c   1.000
_cell.angle_alpha   90.00
_cell.angle_beta   90.00
_cell.angle_gamma   90.00
#
_symmetry.space_group_name_H-M   'P 1'
#
loop_
_entity.id
_entity.type
_entity.pdbx_description
1 polymer ?
#
loop_
_entity_poly.entity_id
_entity_poly.type
_entity_poly.pdbx_seq_one_letter_code
_entity_poly.pdbx_strand_id
1 'polypeptide(L)'
;QYQNANNSVRVNDEFMKAVESGGKFGLRARMTGEVIEEVEAKSLFRKMAEAAWACADPGIQYDDTINAWHTCPESGRINGSNPCSEY
;
A
#
# COMPACT_ATOMS: atom_id res chain seq x y z
N GLN A 1 -2.91 -7.16 -19.63
CA GLN A 1 -3.73 -7.16 -18.41
C GLN A 1 -3.74 -8.59 -17.88
N TYR A 2 -3.20 -8.84 -16.68
CA TYR A 2 -3.38 -10.13 -16.01
C TYR A 2 -4.80 -10.17 -15.45
N GLN A 3 -5.77 -10.63 -16.23
CA GLN A 3 -7.19 -10.66 -15.81
C GLN A 3 -7.54 -11.78 -14.82
N ASN A 4 -6.56 -12.61 -14.43
CA ASN A 4 -6.76 -13.74 -13.51
C ASN A 4 -5.91 -13.59 -12.23
N ALA A 5 -5.63 -12.35 -11.81
CA ALA A 5 -4.92 -12.06 -10.58
C ALA A 5 -5.68 -11.01 -9.78
N ASN A 6 -5.81 -11.23 -8.47
CA ASN A 6 -6.28 -10.22 -7.53
C ASN A 6 -5.08 -9.38 -7.10
N ASN A 7 -5.17 -8.06 -7.24
CA ASN A 7 -4.08 -7.17 -6.88
C ASN A 7 -4.42 -6.44 -5.58
N SER A 8 -3.47 -6.41 -4.65
CA SER A 8 -3.58 -5.61 -3.43
C SER A 8 -2.38 -4.71 -3.28
N VAL A 9 -2.60 -3.49 -2.79
CA VAL A 9 -1.55 -2.53 -2.46
C VAL A 9 -1.54 -2.30 -0.95
N ARG A 10 -0.35 -2.35 -0.36
CA ARG A 10 -0.14 -1.96 1.03
C ARG A 10 0.28 -0.50 1.10
N VAL A 11 -0.32 0.25 2.02
CA VAL A 11 0.04 1.63 2.34
C VAL A 11 0.51 1.70 3.78
N ASN A 12 1.54 2.51 4.03
CA ASN A 12 2.08 2.77 5.36
C ASN A 12 1.64 4.16 5.86
N ASP A 13 1.89 4.45 7.13
CA ASP A 13 1.50 5.71 7.76
C ASP A 13 2.20 6.92 7.13
N GLU A 14 3.46 6.77 6.69
CA GLU A 14 4.21 7.82 6.00
C GLU A 14 3.48 8.28 4.74
N PHE A 15 3.08 7.32 3.89
CA PHE A 15 2.32 7.60 2.68
C PHE A 15 0.96 8.22 2.99
N MET A 16 0.21 7.67 3.95
CA MET A 16 -1.13 8.18 4.26
C MET A 16 -1.09 9.60 4.84
N LYS A 17 -0.11 9.92 5.69
CA LYS A 17 0.12 11.30 6.17
C LYS A 17 0.47 12.25 5.02
N ALA A 18 1.25 11.79 4.04
CA ALA A 18 1.53 12.58 2.84
C ALA A 18 0.26 12.81 1.98
N VAL A 19 -0.62 11.81 1.87
CA VAL A 19 -1.91 11.95 1.18
C VAL A 19 -2.79 13.01 1.85
N GLU A 20 -2.91 12.96 3.18
CA GLU A 20 -3.74 13.89 3.97
C GLU A 20 -3.23 15.32 3.91
N SER A 21 -1.91 15.50 4.04
CA SER A 21 -1.26 16.83 4.02
C SER A 21 -1.05 17.40 2.62
N GLY A 22 -1.29 16.63 1.55
CA GLY A 22 -1.00 17.04 0.18
C GLY A 22 0.49 17.11 -0.12
N GLY A 23 1.29 16.25 0.52
CA GLY A 23 2.72 16.14 0.33
C GLY A 23 3.15 15.19 -0.79
N LYS A 24 4.45 15.17 -1.02
CA LYS A 24 5.12 14.22 -1.92
C LYS A 24 5.50 12.94 -1.20
N PHE A 25 5.68 11.88 -1.97
CA PHE A 25 6.15 10.59 -1.50
C PHE A 25 7.26 10.07 -2.41
N GLY A 26 8.35 9.59 -1.80
CA GLY A 26 9.51 9.04 -2.51
C GLY A 26 9.32 7.56 -2.85
N LEU A 27 9.33 7.22 -4.13
CA LEU A 27 9.39 5.85 -4.62
C LEU A 27 10.81 5.31 -4.41
N ARG A 28 10.95 4.25 -3.62
CA ARG A 28 12.25 3.70 -3.23
C ARG A 28 12.60 2.44 -4.02
N ALA A 29 13.84 2.33 -4.48
CA ALA A 29 14.35 1.11 -5.09
C ALA A 29 14.46 0.00 -4.05
N ARG A 30 13.87 -1.17 -4.32
CA ARG A 30 13.83 -2.31 -3.37
C ARG A 30 15.22 -2.79 -2.94
N MET A 31 16.22 -2.72 -3.83
CA MET A 31 17.57 -3.26 -3.57
C MET A 31 18.47 -2.27 -2.82
N THR A 32 18.35 -0.96 -3.08
CA THR A 32 19.25 0.06 -2.52
C THR A 32 18.60 0.93 -1.45
N GLY A 33 17.27 1.01 -1.42
CA GLY A 33 16.51 1.88 -0.51
C GLY A 33 16.50 3.36 -0.91
N GLU A 34 17.23 3.72 -1.97
CA GLU A 34 17.33 5.08 -2.48
C GLU A 34 16.01 5.51 -3.12
N VAL A 35 15.66 6.79 -2.94
CA VAL A 35 14.51 7.40 -3.63
C VAL A 35 14.89 7.62 -5.09
N ILE A 36 14.17 6.96 -6.00
CA ILE A 36 14.40 7.05 -7.45
C ILE A 36 13.49 8.08 -8.12
N GLU A 37 12.34 8.38 -7.52
CA GLU A 37 11.35 9.32 -8.01
C GLU A 37 10.51 9.86 -6.86
N GLU A 38 10.07 11.11 -6.92
CA GLU A 38 9.07 11.67 -6.01
C GLU A 38 7.76 11.92 -6.73
N VAL A 39 6.64 11.52 -6.12
CA VAL A 39 5.30 11.69 -6.67
C VAL A 39 4.37 12.40 -5.70
N GLU A 40 3.38 13.11 -6.22
CA GLU A 40 2.30 13.67 -5.38
C GLU A 40 1.48 12.52 -4.78
N ALA A 41 1.50 12.37 -3.45
CA ALA A 41 0.90 11.23 -2.77
C ALA A 41 -0.61 11.13 -3.05
N LYS A 42 -1.29 12.27 -3.02
CA LYS A 42 -2.73 12.38 -3.31
C LYS A 42 -3.09 11.96 -4.73
N SER A 43 -2.25 12.29 -5.71
CA SER A 43 -2.43 11.89 -7.11
C SER A 43 -2.23 10.40 -7.30
N LEU A 44 -1.22 9.80 -6.64
CA LEU A 44 -1.02 8.35 -6.67
C LEU A 44 -2.19 7.61 -5.99
N PHE A 45 -2.64 8.09 -4.82
CA PHE A 45 -3.79 7.53 -4.13
C PHE A 45 -5.07 7.61 -4.96
N ARG A 46 -5.28 8.74 -5.65
CA ARG A 46 -6.42 8.91 -6.56
C ARG A 46 -6.42 7.89 -7.69
N LYS A 47 -5.27 7.59 -8.30
CA LYS A 47 -5.15 6.55 -9.34
C LYS A 47 -5.55 5.17 -8.81
N MET A 48 -5.15 4.83 -7.58
CA MET A 48 -5.55 3.57 -6.94
C MET A 48 -7.07 3.52 -6.73
N ALA A 49 -7.66 4.60 -6.23
CA ALA A 49 -9.10 4.69 -6.01
C ALA A 49 -9.91 4.63 -7.33
N GLU A 50 -9.41 5.25 -8.40
CA GLU A 50 -10.02 5.19 -9.74
C GLU A 50 -10.01 3.78 -10.31
N ALA A 51 -8.90 3.05 -10.17
CA ALA A 51 -8.81 1.66 -10.56
C ALA A 51 -9.78 0.79 -9.76
N ALA A 52 -9.80 0.95 -8.42
CA ALA A 52 -10.68 0.18 -7.54
C ALA A 52 -12.16 0.43 -7.85
N TRP A 53 -12.53 1.68 -8.18
CA TRP A 53 -13.89 1.99 -8.64
C TRP A 53 -14.22 1.32 -9.98
N ALA A 54 -13.27 1.26 -10.91
CA ALA A 54 -13.49 0.74 -12.25
C ALA A 54 -13.55 -0.80 -12.31
N CYS A 55 -12.75 -1.51 -11.49
CA CYS A 55 -12.64 -2.97 -11.58
C CYS A 55 -12.51 -3.70 -10.24
N ALA A 56 -12.84 -3.06 -9.12
CA ALA A 56 -12.72 -3.61 -7.76
C ALA A 56 -11.28 -3.93 -7.31
N ASP A 57 -10.28 -3.50 -8.07
CA ASP A 57 -8.85 -3.69 -7.78
C ASP A 57 -8.07 -2.38 -7.93
N PRO A 58 -7.04 -2.12 -7.10
CA PRO A 58 -6.52 -3.03 -6.10
C PRO A 58 -7.28 -2.95 -4.76
N GLY A 59 -7.29 -4.06 -4.02
CA GLY A 59 -7.57 -4.03 -2.59
C GLY A 59 -6.52 -3.20 -1.83
N ILE A 60 -6.90 -2.56 -0.72
CA ILE A 60 -5.99 -1.75 0.09
C ILE A 60 -5.76 -2.40 1.46
N GLN A 61 -4.51 -2.40 1.91
CA GLN A 61 -4.09 -2.92 3.21
C GLN A 61 -3.25 -1.87 3.94
N TYR A 62 -3.57 -1.56 5.19
CA TYR A 62 -2.86 -0.57 6.00
C TYR A 62 -1.77 -1.25 6.82
N ASP A 63 -0.55 -1.29 6.27
CA ASP A 63 0.56 -2.14 6.72
C ASP A 63 0.96 -1.88 8.17
N ASP A 64 1.08 -0.61 8.56
CA ASP A 64 1.47 -0.22 9.90
C ASP A 64 0.36 -0.50 10.92
N THR A 65 -0.90 -0.21 10.58
CA THR A 65 -2.05 -0.55 11.43
C THR A 65 -2.16 -2.05 11.66
N ILE A 66 -2.03 -2.87 10.60
CA ILE A 66 -2.07 -4.33 10.68
C ILE A 66 -0.97 -4.84 11.62
N ASN A 67 0.26 -4.37 11.44
CA ASN A 67 1.39 -4.83 12.26
C ASN A 67 1.35 -4.27 13.69
N ALA A 68 0.78 -3.09 13.92
CA ALA A 68 0.60 -2.53 15.26
C ALA A 68 -0.39 -3.33 16.12
N TRP A 69 -1.36 -4.00 15.48
CA TRP A 69 -2.36 -4.86 16.13
C TRP A 69 -1.99 -6.34 16.08
N HIS A 70 -0.80 -6.68 15.57
CA HIS A 70 -0.35 -8.05 15.50
C HIS A 70 -0.14 -8.60 16.92
N THR A 71 -0.88 -9.65 17.26
CA THR A 71 -0.86 -10.27 18.60
C THR A 71 0.36 -11.15 18.86
N CYS A 72 1.09 -11.55 17.82
CA CYS A 72 2.27 -12.42 17.89
C CYS A 72 3.47 -11.84 17.12
N PRO A 73 3.90 -10.58 17.37
CA PRO A 73 4.92 -9.89 16.55
C PRO A 73 6.28 -10.59 16.55
N GLU A 74 6.61 -11.32 17.62
CA GLU A 74 7.83 -12.13 17.72
C GLU A 74 7.88 -13.30 16.73
N SER A 75 6.73 -13.68 16.14
CA SER A 75 6.67 -14.70 15.08
C SER A 75 7.04 -14.16 13.69
N GLY A 76 7.27 -12.84 13.58
CA GLY A 76 7.65 -12.16 12.35
C GLY A 76 6.61 -11.13 11.89
N ARG A 77 7.02 -10.23 11.00
CA ARG A 77 6.14 -9.20 10.42
C ARG A 77 5.11 -9.84 9.49
N ILE A 78 3.87 -9.34 9.52
CA ILE A 78 2.85 -9.69 8.53
C ILE A 78 3.20 -8.96 7.23
N ASN A 79 3.56 -9.73 6.19
CA ASN A 79 3.92 -9.23 4.87
C ASN A 79 2.86 -9.53 3.79
N GLY A 80 1.80 -10.24 4.16
CA GLY A 80 0.86 -10.92 3.28
C GLY A 80 -0.51 -11.06 3.94
N SER A 81 -1.57 -11.07 3.12
CA SER A 81 -2.89 -11.60 3.50
C SER A 81 -3.32 -12.62 2.44
N ASN A 82 -4.44 -13.29 2.66
CA ASN A 82 -5.13 -14.12 1.68
C ASN A 82 -5.80 -13.27 0.55
N PRO A 83 -6.39 -13.90 -0.49
CA PRO A 83 -7.02 -13.21 -1.62
C PRO A 83 -8.18 -12.25 -1.27
N CYS A 84 -8.83 -12.44 -0.13
CA CYS A 84 -9.97 -11.62 0.31
C CYS A 84 -9.57 -10.53 1.33
N SER A 85 -8.28 -10.45 1.71
CA SER A 85 -7.69 -9.43 2.59
C SER A 85 -8.16 -9.42 4.06
N GLU A 86 -8.68 -10.52 4.60
CA GLU A 86 -9.20 -10.61 5.97
C GLU A 86 -8.29 -11.34 6.99
N TYR A 87 -7.12 -11.82 6.59
CA TYR A 87 -6.18 -12.56 7.45
C TYR A 87 -4.94 -11.75 7.84
#